data_AF-A0A9P7B1C8-F1
#
_entry.id   AF-A0A9P7B1C8-F1
#
_cell.length_a   1.000
_cell.length_b   1.000
_cell.length_c   1.000
_cell.angle_alpha   90.00
_cell.angle_beta   90.00
_cell.angle_gamma   90.00
#
_symmetry.space_group_name_H-M   'P 1'
#
loop_
_entity.id
_entity.type
_entity.pdbx_description
1 polymer ?
#
loop_
_entity_poly.entity_id
_entity_poly.type
_entity_poly.pdbx_seq_one_letter_code
_entity_poly.pdbx_strand_id
1 'polypeptide(L)'
;MPYSPRWLVEQGRDDEAKSTLSYLRSSPAETPEVVTEYLEIKAEVMIQRELKAISTAGKGGLRAAIQPYLDLFSSWSNFHRLYIGCTTMFFQQFIGCNMMLLRP
;
A
#
# COMPACT_ATOMS: atom_id res chain seq x y z
N MET A 1 -12.12 -15.05 -2.91
CA MET A 1 -12.09 -13.58 -2.99
C MET A 1 -11.20 -13.21 -4.16
N PRO A 2 -11.64 -12.35 -5.09
CA PRO A 2 -10.82 -11.94 -6.23
C PRO A 2 -9.59 -11.14 -5.76
N TYR A 3 -8.53 -11.13 -6.56
CA TYR A 3 -7.30 -10.37 -6.28
C TYR A 3 -7.58 -8.87 -6.24
N SER A 4 -6.75 -8.08 -5.53
CA SER A 4 -6.93 -6.63 -5.53
C SER A 4 -6.83 -6.07 -6.96
N PRO A 5 -7.82 -5.30 -7.44
CA PRO A 5 -7.79 -4.74 -8.79
C PRO A 5 -6.58 -3.84 -9.01
N ARG A 6 -6.09 -3.14 -7.96
CA ARG A 6 -4.84 -2.37 -8.01
C ARG A 6 -3.62 -3.23 -8.35
N TRP A 7 -3.52 -4.42 -7.76
CA TRP A 7 -2.41 -5.34 -8.02
C TRP A 7 -2.47 -5.92 -9.44
N LEU A 8 -3.68 -6.20 -9.95
CA LEU A 8 -3.87 -6.69 -11.32
C LEU A 8 -3.43 -5.65 -12.36
N VAL A 9 -3.75 -4.37 -12.13
CA VAL A 9 -3.23 -3.25 -12.95
C VAL A 9 -1.72 -3.11 -12.83
N GLU A 10 -1.16 -3.27 -11.62
CA GLU A 10 0.29 -3.27 -11.41
C GLU A 10 1.00 -4.44 -12.11
N GLN A 11 0.32 -5.56 -12.38
CA GLN A 11 0.87 -6.68 -13.16
C GLN A 11 0.60 -6.58 -14.67
N GLY A 12 -0.12 -5.56 -15.13
CA GLY A 12 -0.51 -5.40 -16.53
C GLY A 12 -1.62 -6.35 -16.99
N ARG A 13 -2.36 -6.97 -16.05
CA ARG A 13 -3.51 -7.84 -16.33
C ARG A 13 -4.80 -7.02 -16.32
N ASP A 14 -4.89 -6.13 -17.30
CA ASP A 14 -5.94 -5.11 -17.40
C ASP A 14 -7.35 -5.71 -17.56
N ASP A 15 -7.51 -6.81 -18.30
CA ASP A 15 -8.81 -7.48 -18.50
C ASP A 15 -9.34 -8.13 -17.22
N GLU A 16 -8.46 -8.74 -16.42
CA GLU A 16 -8.81 -9.33 -15.13
C GLU A 16 -9.08 -8.26 -14.07
N ALA A 17 -8.38 -7.12 -14.14
CA ALA A 17 -8.66 -5.98 -13.28
C ALA A 17 -10.08 -5.46 -13.51
N LYS A 18 -10.51 -5.31 -14.77
CA LYS A 18 -11.88 -4.90 -15.13
C LYS A 18 -12.93 -5.92 -14.69
N SER A 19 -12.66 -7.21 -14.90
CA SER A 19 -13.56 -8.29 -14.43
C SER A 19 -13.71 -8.28 -12.91
N THR A 20 -12.62 -7.99 -12.19
CA THR A 20 -12.62 -7.92 -10.73
C THR A 20 -13.33 -6.68 -10.19
N LEU A 21 -13.11 -5.52 -10.81
CA LEU A 21 -13.83 -4.28 -10.50
C LEU A 21 -15.34 -4.43 -10.75
N SER A 22 -15.71 -5.07 -11.86
CA SER A 22 -17.11 -5.39 -12.18
C SER A 22 -17.75 -6.28 -11.10
N TYR A 23 -17.04 -7.32 -10.64
CA TYR A 23 -17.49 -8.19 -9.55
C TYR A 23 -17.63 -7.44 -8.22
N LEU A 24 -16.66 -6.59 -7.86
CA LEU A 24 -16.68 -5.82 -6.60
C LEU A 24 -17.83 -4.80 -6.58
N ARG A 25 -18.12 -4.17 -7.72
CA ARG A 25 -19.13 -3.10 -7.84
C ARG A 25 -20.51 -3.61 -8.25
N SER A 26 -20.66 -4.93 -8.45
CA SER A 26 -21.89 -5.57 -8.97
C SER A 26 -22.47 -4.84 -10.19
N SER A 27 -21.58 -4.31 -11.04
CA SER A 27 -21.92 -3.44 -12.18
C SER A 27 -21.16 -3.90 -13.42
N PRO A 28 -21.70 -3.69 -14.63
CA PRO A 28 -21.01 -4.06 -15.87
C PRO A 28 -19.62 -3.43 -15.96
N ALA A 29 -18.65 -4.18 -16.46
CA ALA A 29 -17.25 -3.75 -16.62
C ALA A 29 -17.07 -2.50 -17.50
N GLU A 30 -18.07 -2.16 -18.31
CA GLU A 30 -18.07 -1.03 -19.26
C GLU A 30 -18.83 0.20 -18.75
N THR A 31 -19.36 0.19 -17.52
CA THR A 31 -19.97 1.40 -16.96
C THR A 31 -18.92 2.50 -16.84
N PRO A 32 -19.25 3.77 -17.16
CA PRO A 32 -18.30 4.88 -17.15
C PRO A 32 -17.60 5.05 -15.79
N GLU A 33 -18.29 4.66 -14.72
CA GLU A 33 -17.77 4.69 -13.35
C GLU A 33 -16.64 3.68 -13.13
N VAL A 34 -16.79 2.44 -13.60
CA VAL A 34 -15.75 1.39 -13.50
C VAL A 34 -14.54 1.74 -14.38
N VAL A 35 -14.79 2.28 -15.57
CA VAL A 35 -13.73 2.71 -16.48
C VAL A 35 -12.94 3.89 -15.89
N THR A 36 -13.63 4.86 -15.29
CA THR A 36 -12.99 6.01 -14.64
C THR A 36 -12.12 5.56 -13.47
N GLU A 37 -12.64 4.73 -12.57
CA GLU A 37 -11.89 4.19 -11.43
C GLU A 37 -10.67 3.37 -11.90
N TYR A 38 -10.83 2.56 -12.93
CA TYR A 38 -9.73 1.82 -13.53
C TYR A 38 -8.65 2.76 -14.12
N LEU A 39 -9.04 3.83 -14.80
CA LEU A 39 -8.11 4.83 -15.34
C LEU A 39 -7.37 5.59 -14.24
N GLU A 40 -8.06 5.96 -13.16
CA GLU A 40 -7.46 6.59 -11.98
C GLU A 40 -6.41 5.68 -11.34
N ILE A 41 -6.76 4.41 -11.11
CA ILE A 41 -5.82 3.40 -10.59
C ILE A 41 -4.63 3.25 -11.52
N LYS A 42 -4.86 3.18 -12.84
CA LYS A 42 -3.80 3.02 -13.84
C LYS A 42 -2.86 4.22 -13.87
N ALA A 43 -3.40 5.43 -13.78
CA ALA A 43 -2.61 6.65 -13.70
C ALA A 43 -1.74 6.68 -12.43
N GLU A 44 -2.32 6.34 -11.28
CA GLU A 44 -1.58 6.29 -10.01
C GLU A 44 -0.45 5.24 -10.06
N VAL A 45 -0.72 4.05 -10.59
CA VAL A 45 0.28 2.99 -10.77
C VAL A 45 1.41 3.44 -11.70
N MET A 46 1.10 4.14 -12.79
CA MET A 46 2.12 4.69 -13.68
C MET A 46 3.00 5.72 -12.98
N ILE A 47 2.39 6.68 -12.26
CA ILE A 47 3.12 7.68 -11.48
C ILE A 47 4.01 7.01 -10.44
N GLN A 48 3.49 6.03 -9.69
CA GLN A 48 4.26 5.27 -8.70
C GLN A 48 5.45 4.54 -9.33
N ARG A 49 5.28 3.94 -10.52
CA ARG A 49 6.36 3.30 -11.27
C ARG A 49 7.41 4.31 -11.73
N GLU A 50 7.01 5.48 -12.23
CA GLU A 50 7.93 6.54 -12.63
C GLU A 50 8.69 7.11 -11.43
N LEU A 51 8.03 7.39 -10.32
CA LEU A 51 8.67 7.86 -9.08
C LEU A 51 9.65 6.81 -8.54
N LYS A 52 9.29 5.53 -8.58
CA LYS A 52 10.22 4.44 -8.25
C LYS A 52 11.40 4.40 -9.22
N ALA A 53 11.17 4.54 -10.53
CA ALA A 53 12.24 4.58 -11.52
C ALA A 53 13.17 5.77 -11.32
N ILE A 54 12.66 6.96 -11.04
CA ILE A 54 13.46 8.18 -10.77
C ILE A 54 14.25 8.04 -9.47
N SER A 55 13.64 7.50 -8.41
CA SER A 55 14.32 7.31 -7.13
C SER A 55 15.40 6.20 -7.17
N THR A 56 15.27 5.26 -8.10
CA THR A 56 16.23 4.16 -8.31
C THR A 56 17.22 4.41 -9.45
N ALA A 57 16.95 5.36 -10.35
CA ALA A 57 17.84 5.77 -11.43
C ALA A 57 19.15 6.34 -10.85
N GLY A 58 20.19 5.52 -10.85
CA GLY A 58 21.54 5.89 -10.40
C GLY A 58 21.95 5.33 -9.02
N LYS A 59 21.08 4.61 -8.31
CA LYS A 59 21.41 3.98 -7.02
C LYS A 59 21.33 2.45 -7.18
N GLY A 60 22.49 1.80 -7.33
CA GLY A 60 22.59 0.33 -7.45
C GLY A 60 21.77 -0.42 -6.38
N GLY A 61 21.32 -1.64 -6.72
CA GLY A 61 20.16 -2.34 -6.12
C GLY A 61 20.06 -2.36 -4.59
N LEU A 62 21.15 -2.28 -3.84
CA LEU A 62 21.12 -2.21 -2.38
C LEU A 62 20.77 -0.80 -1.85
N ARG A 63 21.28 0.26 -2.49
CA ARG A 63 20.95 1.65 -2.13
C ARG A 63 19.51 2.00 -2.50
N ALA A 64 19.01 1.48 -3.61
CA ALA A 64 17.60 1.56 -3.98
C ALA A 64 16.67 0.97 -2.91
N ALA A 65 17.06 -0.16 -2.31
CA ALA A 65 16.26 -0.82 -1.28
C ALA A 65 16.30 -0.07 0.06
N ILE A 66 17.44 0.52 0.44
CA ILE A 66 17.62 1.16 1.76
C ILE A 66 17.09 2.60 1.79
N GLN A 67 17.12 3.31 0.66
CA GLN A 67 16.70 4.70 0.58
C GLN A 67 15.28 5.00 1.11
N PRO A 68 14.22 4.23 0.79
CA PRO A 68 12.89 4.51 1.33
C PRO A 68 12.82 4.33 2.85
N TYR A 69 13.57 3.39 3.42
CA TYR A 69 13.64 3.23 4.87
C TYR A 69 14.36 4.41 5.53
N LEU A 70 15.45 4.89 4.94
CA LEU A 70 16.14 6.08 5.43
C LEU A 70 15.28 7.34 5.31
N ASP A 71 14.48 7.47 4.26
CA ASP A 71 13.58 8.61 4.07
C ASP A 71 12.45 8.64 5.12
N LEU A 72 11.99 7.46 5.57
CA LEU A 72 11.06 7.35 6.71
C LEU A 72 11.64 7.94 8.01
N PHE A 73 12.95 7.79 8.24
CA PHE A 73 13.63 8.36 9.41
C PHE A 73 14.09 9.81 9.18
N SER A 74 14.41 10.18 7.94
CA SER A 74 14.91 11.52 7.60
C SER A 74 13.81 12.58 7.61
N SER A 75 12.56 12.21 7.28
CA SER A 75 11.44 13.14 7.29
C SER A 75 10.79 13.19 8.67
N TRP A 76 11.04 14.28 9.41
CA TRP A 76 10.57 14.50 10.78
C TRP A 76 9.07 14.24 10.99
N SER A 77 8.24 14.55 9.99
CA SER A 77 6.79 14.31 10.03
C SER A 77 6.43 12.82 10.00
N ASN A 78 7.15 12.02 9.20
CA ASN A 78 6.93 10.58 9.09
C ASN A 78 7.40 9.85 10.36
N PHE A 79 8.54 10.28 10.90
CA PHE A 79 9.07 9.72 12.15
C PHE A 79 8.11 9.95 13.33
N HIS A 80 7.50 11.13 13.44
CA HIS A 80 6.55 11.41 14.52
C HIS A 80 5.31 10.50 14.48
N ARG A 81 4.76 10.24 13.28
CA ARG A 81 3.64 9.32 13.10
C ARG A 81 4.01 7.88 13.42
N LEU A 82 5.18 7.44 12.95
CA LEU A 82 5.71 6.10 13.24
C LEU A 82 5.91 5.92 14.76
N TYR A 83 6.52 6.92 15.41
CA TYR A 83 6.79 6.90 16.85
C TYR A 83 5.49 6.82 17.67
N ILE A 84 4.48 7.64 17.36
CA ILE A 84 3.18 7.58 18.04
C ILE A 84 2.54 6.21 17.84
N GLY A 85 2.50 5.69 16.60
CA GLY A 85 1.91 4.38 16.31
C GLY A 85 2.60 3.25 17.06
N CYS A 86 3.93 3.18 17.00
CA CYS A 86 4.73 2.18 17.73
C CYS A 86 4.52 2.28 19.25
N THR A 87 4.51 3.51 19.78
CA THR A 87 4.31 3.77 21.21
C THR A 87 2.90 3.36 21.66
N THR A 88 1.88 3.70 20.89
CA THR A 88 0.49 3.29 21.17
C THR A 88 0.33 1.77 21.14
N MET A 89 0.86 1.07 20.13
CA MET A 89 0.79 -0.39 20.06
C MET A 89 1.59 -1.06 21.18
N PHE A 90 2.74 -0.50 21.55
CA PHE A 90 3.52 -0.96 22.70
C PHE A 90 2.72 -0.84 24.01
N PHE A 91 2.06 0.29 24.23
CA PHE A 91 1.18 0.47 25.39
C PHE A 91 -0.05 -0.45 25.35
N GLN A 92 -0.62 -0.73 24.18
CA GLN A 92 -1.71 -1.72 24.04
C GLN A 92 -1.27 -3.12 24.50
N GLN A 93 -0.06 -3.56 24.18
CA GLN A 93 0.47 -4.84 24.64
C GLN A 93 0.80 -4.83 26.16
N PHE A 94 1.28 -3.71 26.69
CA PHE A 94 1.56 -3.53 28.12
C PHE A 94 0.30 -3.52 28.99
N ILE A 95 -0.80 -2.94 28.49
CA ILE A 95 -2.08 -2.89 29.22
C ILE A 95 -2.88 -4.19 29.03
N GLY A 96 -2.67 -4.92 27.92
CA GLY A 96 -3.62 -5.93 27.44
C GLY A 96 -3.23 -7.41 27.47
N CYS A 97 -1.97 -7.85 27.64
CA CYS A 97 -1.65 -9.28 27.43
C CYS A 97 -0.55 -9.94 28.28
N ASN A 98 -0.26 -9.46 29.49
CA ASN A 98 0.58 -10.25 30.43
C ASN A 98 0.10 -10.27 31.91
N MET A 99 -1.12 -9.81 32.19
CA MET A 99 -1.72 -9.91 33.54
C MET A 99 -3.15 -10.48 33.48
N MET A 100 -3.36 -11.56 32.73
CA MET A 100 -4.59 -12.35 32.85
C MET A 100 -4.32 -13.85 32.68
N LEU A 101 -3.34 -14.38 33.43
CA LEU A 101 -3.14 -15.83 33.53
C LEU A 101 -2.53 -16.27 34.88
N LEU A 102 -2.84 -15.56 35.97
CA LEU A 102 -2.69 -16.12 37.31
C LEU A 102 -3.88 -15.72 38.19
N ARG A 103 -5.04 -16.31 37.88
CA ARG A 103 -6.07 -16.53 38.89
C ARG A 103 -5.91 -17.99 39.34
N PRO A 104 -5.40 -18.27 40.55
CA PRO A 104 -5.44 -19.61 41.13
C PRO A 104 -6.89 -20.06 41.36
#